data_AF-A0A3C2A736-F1
#
_entry.id   AF-A0A3C2A736-F1
#
_cell.length_a   1.000
_cell.length_b   1.000
_cell.length_c   1.000
_cell.angle_alpha   90.00
_cell.angle_beta   90.00
_cell.angle_gamma   90.00
#
_symmetry.space_group_name_H-M   'P 1'
#
loop_
_entity.id
_entity.type
_entity.pdbx_description
1 polymer ?
#
loop_
_entity_poly.entity_id
_entity_poly.type
_entity_poly.pdbx_seq_one_letter_code
_entity_poly.pdbx_strand_id
1 'polypeptide(L)'
;GLYDEGALGLNHSPSGPYYDINGNFLGTDEYGFQGVIHITTRAAFQKHVQPGRRYANSKGLRADPSTQSIRKIQDLPLSAQSKIYTHVLSRFNYIKLDRLYKRKISIRGFGISYFKGNTRVFPGYNDPANYIRHGTTHHGRLIKVTTKDGKYSNDLYTVESIWNQLGVHEYHGHGVHRDSGDKKLGGTHWKAYFRQYKHKSTYNKLPPELQQEIKDRIKEYLEIEDPALYQRTYGKKKRRR
;
A
#
# COMPACT_ATOMS: atom_id res chain seq x y z
N GLY A 1 -32.63 17.88 5.15
CA GLY A 1 -32.60 18.18 3.72
C GLY A 1 -31.87 17.06 3.04
N LEU A 2 -32.57 16.39 2.13
CA LEU A 2 -32.21 15.16 1.43
C LEU A 2 -30.80 15.20 0.81
N TYR A 3 -30.03 14.14 1.04
CA TYR A 3 -28.87 13.80 0.23
C TYR A 3 -29.38 13.20 -1.07
N ASP A 4 -29.10 13.89 -2.17
CA ASP A 4 -29.43 13.45 -3.51
C ASP A 4 -28.39 12.41 -3.97
N GLU A 5 -28.79 11.13 -3.92
CA GLU A 5 -28.14 10.05 -4.66
C GLU A 5 -28.70 10.07 -6.08
N GLY A 6 -27.97 10.70 -7.01
CA GLY A 6 -28.43 10.85 -8.39
C GLY A 6 -27.29 11.06 -9.38
N ALA A 7 -26.73 9.95 -9.87
CA ALA A 7 -26.23 9.74 -11.23
C ALA A 7 -25.49 10.91 -11.92
N LEU A 8 -24.16 10.90 -11.83
CA LEU A 8 -23.29 11.21 -12.98
C LEU A 8 -22.12 10.24 -13.00
N GLY A 9 -22.17 9.33 -13.97
CA GLY A 9 -21.00 8.55 -14.37
C GLY A 9 -19.90 9.49 -14.84
N LEU A 10 -18.89 9.68 -14.02
CA LEU A 10 -17.60 10.23 -14.43
C LEU A 10 -16.49 9.42 -13.77
N ASN A 11 -15.69 8.79 -14.61
CA ASN A 11 -14.34 8.31 -14.32
C ASN A 11 -13.47 9.49 -13.82
N HIS A 12 -13.66 9.93 -12.58
CA HIS A 12 -12.75 10.86 -11.93
C HIS A 12 -11.83 10.05 -11.04
N SER A 13 -10.68 9.63 -11.60
CA SER A 13 -9.57 9.14 -10.78
C SER A 13 -9.18 10.27 -9.81
N PRO A 14 -9.44 10.13 -8.49
CA PRO A 14 -9.02 11.14 -7.53
C PRO A 14 -7.52 11.31 -7.67
N SER A 15 -7.12 12.57 -7.85
CA SER A 15 -5.75 12.93 -8.15
C SER A 15 -4.97 13.18 -6.86
N GLY A 16 -3.64 13.15 -6.98
CA GLY A 16 -2.80 12.63 -5.92
C GLY A 16 -1.41 13.20 -5.86
N PRO A 17 -0.55 12.67 -4.99
CA PRO A 17 0.76 13.26 -4.75
C PRO A 17 1.71 13.02 -5.93
N TYR A 18 2.53 14.04 -6.16
CA TYR A 18 3.54 14.07 -7.22
C TYR A 18 4.94 13.98 -6.62
N TYR A 19 5.77 13.17 -7.24
CA TYR A 19 7.17 12.99 -6.87
C TYR A 19 8.07 13.13 -8.09
N ASP A 20 9.35 13.36 -7.87
CA ASP A 20 10.36 13.18 -8.92
C ASP A 20 10.82 11.73 -9.05
N ILE A 21 11.64 11.43 -10.07
CA ILE A 21 12.17 10.08 -10.33
C ILE A 21 13.02 9.54 -9.17
N ASN A 22 13.54 10.41 -8.31
CA ASN A 22 14.30 10.06 -7.12
C ASN A 22 13.41 9.87 -5.88
N GLY A 23 12.09 9.95 -6.04
CA GLY A 23 11.09 9.82 -4.99
C GLY A 23 11.00 11.03 -4.06
N ASN A 24 11.52 12.19 -4.45
CA ASN A 24 11.33 13.43 -3.69
C ASN A 24 9.93 13.95 -3.91
N PHE A 25 9.23 14.28 -2.83
CA PHE A 25 7.89 14.85 -2.90
C PHE A 25 7.94 16.26 -3.48
N LEU A 26 7.11 16.52 -4.49
CA LEU A 26 6.99 17.82 -5.15
C LEU A 26 5.77 18.60 -4.65
N GLY A 27 4.67 17.89 -4.39
CA GLY A 27 3.43 18.48 -3.89
C GLY A 27 2.20 17.66 -4.27
N THR A 28 1.03 18.27 -4.13
CA THR A 28 -0.26 17.69 -4.54
C THR A 28 -0.92 18.61 -5.56
N ASP A 29 -1.93 18.08 -6.22
CA ASP A 29 -2.89 18.88 -6.96
C ASP A 29 -4.07 19.32 -6.07
N GLU A 30 -5.10 19.91 -6.69
CA GLU A 30 -6.28 20.44 -6.02
C GLU A 30 -7.09 19.42 -5.20
N TYR A 31 -6.84 18.11 -5.36
CA TYR A 31 -7.53 17.05 -4.64
C TYR A 31 -6.73 16.52 -3.44
N GLY A 32 -5.49 17.00 -3.24
CA GLY A 32 -4.69 16.74 -2.06
C GLY A 32 -3.93 15.40 -2.08
N PHE A 33 -3.64 14.88 -0.88
CA PHE A 33 -2.79 13.68 -0.70
C PHE A 33 -3.63 12.39 -0.69
N GLN A 34 -4.21 12.03 -1.83
CA GLN A 34 -5.04 10.83 -1.97
C GLN A 34 -4.96 10.28 -3.41
N GLY A 35 -5.50 9.10 -3.69
CA GLY A 35 -5.58 8.59 -5.06
C GLY A 35 -4.23 8.27 -5.71
N VAL A 36 -4.17 8.37 -7.05
CA VAL A 36 -3.05 7.86 -7.86
C VAL A 36 -1.78 8.68 -7.67
N ILE A 37 -0.66 7.99 -7.45
CA ILE A 37 0.67 8.58 -7.36
C ILE A 37 1.24 8.81 -8.75
N HIS A 38 1.85 9.97 -8.96
CA HIS A 38 2.47 10.34 -10.22
C HIS A 38 3.94 10.72 -10.03
N ILE A 39 4.75 10.42 -11.05
CA ILE A 39 6.11 10.90 -11.16
C ILE A 39 6.16 11.96 -12.25
N THR A 40 6.82 13.07 -11.96
CA THR A 40 7.00 14.20 -12.88
C THR A 40 8.30 14.93 -12.59
N THR A 41 8.63 15.95 -13.38
CA THR A 41 9.77 16.83 -13.10
C THR A 41 9.35 17.99 -12.19
N ARG A 42 10.30 18.55 -11.44
CA ARG A 42 10.07 19.77 -10.66
C ARG A 42 9.60 20.93 -11.55
N ALA A 43 10.18 21.08 -12.74
CA ALA A 43 9.84 22.12 -13.69
C ALA A 43 8.39 21.98 -14.19
N ALA A 44 7.97 20.77 -14.56
CA ALA A 44 6.59 20.52 -14.97
C ALA A 44 5.61 20.74 -13.82
N PHE A 45 5.92 20.25 -12.61
CA PHE A 45 5.09 20.52 -11.44
C PHE A 45 4.90 22.03 -11.23
N GLN A 46 5.99 22.80 -11.19
CA GLN A 46 5.97 24.26 -10.98
C GLN A 46 5.24 25.01 -12.09
N LYS A 47 5.41 24.62 -13.36
CA LYS A 47 4.70 25.18 -14.51
C LYS A 47 3.18 25.13 -14.34
N HIS A 48 2.68 24.09 -13.69
CA HIS A 48 1.24 23.88 -13.48
C HIS A 48 0.75 24.31 -12.09
N VAL A 49 1.62 24.89 -11.24
CA VAL A 49 1.18 25.59 -10.03
C VAL A 49 0.63 26.95 -10.43
N GLN A 50 -0.65 27.19 -10.11
CA GLN A 50 -1.26 28.48 -10.40
C GLN A 50 -0.72 29.58 -9.46
N PRO A 51 -0.58 30.83 -9.93
CA PRO A 51 -0.21 31.95 -9.08
C PRO A 51 -1.10 32.04 -7.83
N GLY A 52 -0.47 32.20 -6.66
CA GLY A 52 -1.16 32.27 -5.37
C GLY A 52 -1.69 30.93 -4.82
N ARG A 53 -1.47 29.80 -5.51
CA ARG A 53 -1.86 28.47 -5.02
C ARG A 53 -0.65 27.69 -4.50
N ARG A 54 -0.91 26.74 -3.60
CA ARG A 54 0.09 25.77 -3.07
C ARG A 54 0.04 24.41 -3.77
N TYR A 55 -0.87 24.25 -4.72
CA TYR A 55 -1.12 22.99 -5.43
C TYR A 55 -1.12 23.19 -6.94
N ALA A 56 -0.75 22.14 -7.67
CA ALA A 56 -0.75 22.14 -9.14
C ALA A 56 -2.16 21.88 -9.69
N ASN A 57 -2.42 22.33 -10.93
CA ASN A 57 -3.62 21.96 -11.67
C ASN A 57 -3.50 20.53 -12.22
N SER A 58 -4.35 19.62 -11.74
CA SER A 58 -4.29 18.20 -12.10
C SER A 58 -4.42 17.94 -13.61
N LYS A 59 -5.32 18.67 -14.29
CA LYS A 59 -5.60 18.51 -15.72
C LYS A 59 -4.38 18.86 -16.57
N GLY A 60 -3.79 20.03 -16.34
CA GLY A 60 -2.58 20.48 -17.04
C GLY A 60 -1.38 19.58 -16.75
N LEU A 61 -1.17 19.24 -15.47
CA LEU A 61 -0.02 18.45 -15.08
C LEU A 61 -0.07 17.00 -15.60
N ARG A 62 -1.26 16.39 -15.68
CA ARG A 62 -1.43 15.03 -16.23
C ARG A 62 -1.31 14.97 -17.75
N ALA A 63 -1.61 16.07 -18.44
CA ALA A 63 -1.40 16.18 -19.88
C ALA A 63 0.07 16.48 -20.24
N ASP A 64 0.89 16.86 -19.26
CA ASP A 64 2.31 17.13 -19.47
C ASP A 64 3.06 15.83 -19.79
N PRO A 65 3.85 15.76 -20.88
CA PRO A 65 4.54 14.54 -21.30
C PRO A 65 5.60 14.07 -20.29
N SER A 66 6.05 14.94 -19.39
CA SER A 66 6.98 14.57 -18.32
C SER A 66 6.29 13.93 -17.10
N THR A 67 4.95 13.90 -17.07
CA THR A 67 4.16 13.33 -15.99
C THR A 67 3.61 11.97 -16.36
N GLN A 68 3.83 10.99 -15.49
CA GLN A 68 3.29 9.65 -15.66
C GLN A 68 2.81 9.07 -14.33
N SER A 69 1.76 8.24 -14.39
CA SER A 69 1.36 7.43 -13.24
C SER A 69 2.49 6.50 -12.84
N ILE A 70 2.72 6.32 -11.54
CA ILE A 70 3.73 5.38 -11.03
C ILE A 70 3.56 3.96 -11.58
N ARG A 71 2.32 3.56 -11.94
CA ARG A 71 2.03 2.25 -12.57
C ARG A 71 2.76 2.01 -13.88
N LYS A 72 3.04 3.08 -14.63
CA LYS A 72 3.61 3.03 -15.98
C LYS A 72 5.14 3.05 -15.99
N ILE A 73 5.77 3.19 -14.83
CA ILE A 73 7.22 3.41 -14.71
C ILE A 73 7.90 2.08 -14.49
N GLN A 74 8.61 1.58 -15.49
CA GLN A 74 9.22 0.26 -15.38
C GLN A 74 10.43 0.24 -14.44
N ASP A 75 11.24 1.31 -14.44
CA ASP A 75 12.54 1.34 -13.75
C ASP A 75 12.62 2.43 -12.68
N LEU A 76 11.64 2.49 -11.77
CA LEU A 76 11.71 3.43 -10.64
C LEU A 76 12.76 2.93 -9.63
N PRO A 77 13.81 3.73 -9.29
CA PRO A 77 14.86 3.26 -8.37
C PRO A 77 14.30 2.74 -7.04
N LEU A 78 14.88 1.65 -6.52
CA LEU A 78 14.42 1.03 -5.26
C LEU A 78 14.45 2.02 -4.09
N SER A 79 15.43 2.93 -4.08
CA SER A 79 15.51 4.01 -3.09
C SER A 79 14.35 5.00 -3.23
N ALA A 80 13.95 5.34 -4.46
CA ALA A 80 12.80 6.20 -4.75
C ALA A 80 11.49 5.54 -4.31
N GLN A 81 11.29 4.25 -4.62
CA GLN A 81 10.14 3.48 -4.13
C GLN A 81 10.05 3.50 -2.61
N SER A 82 11.15 3.18 -1.92
CA SER A 82 11.24 3.25 -0.45
C SER A 82 10.86 4.64 0.07
N LYS A 83 11.37 5.71 -0.56
CA LYS A 83 11.10 7.10 -0.18
C LYS A 83 9.61 7.45 -0.32
N ILE A 84 9.01 7.11 -1.45
CA ILE A 84 7.59 7.37 -1.73
C ILE A 84 6.72 6.60 -0.74
N TYR A 85 6.91 5.29 -0.59
CA TYR A 85 6.08 4.48 0.30
C TYR A 85 6.23 4.90 1.77
N THR A 86 7.46 5.21 2.19
CA THR A 86 7.70 5.74 3.54
C THR A 86 7.04 7.10 3.75
N HIS A 87 7.11 8.00 2.75
CA HIS A 87 6.44 9.30 2.84
C HIS A 87 4.92 9.13 2.91
N VAL A 88 4.33 8.27 2.07
CA VAL A 88 2.90 7.97 2.12
C VAL A 88 2.52 7.44 3.51
N LEU A 89 3.22 6.43 4.03
CA LEU A 89 2.94 5.89 5.37
C LEU A 89 3.14 6.92 6.49
N SER A 90 4.08 7.86 6.36
CA SER A 90 4.31 8.91 7.35
C SER A 90 3.14 9.87 7.52
N ARG A 91 2.26 9.97 6.51
CA ARG A 91 1.04 10.78 6.56
C ARG A 91 -0.12 10.07 7.28
N PHE A 92 0.08 8.82 7.67
CA PHE A 92 -0.93 8.03 8.36
C PHE A 92 -0.69 8.07 9.87
N ASN A 93 -1.67 8.55 10.63
CA ASN A 93 -1.56 8.81 12.07
C ASN A 93 -1.21 7.57 12.93
N TYR A 94 -1.50 6.35 12.45
CA TYR A 94 -1.19 5.12 13.16
C TYR A 94 0.25 4.61 12.93
N ILE A 95 0.99 5.17 11.98
CA ILE A 95 2.36 4.76 11.69
C ILE A 95 3.34 5.57 12.52
N LYS A 96 4.14 4.87 13.31
CA LYS A 96 5.22 5.44 14.10
C LYS A 96 6.54 5.15 13.39
N LEU A 97 7.05 6.13 12.63
CA LEU A 97 8.25 5.92 11.79
C LEU A 97 9.49 5.51 12.59
N ASP A 98 9.60 5.93 13.84
CA ASP A 98 10.64 5.53 14.80
C ASP A 98 10.60 4.03 15.13
N ARG A 99 9.44 3.38 14.98
CA ARG A 99 9.30 1.93 15.12
C ARG A 99 9.57 1.18 13.82
N LEU A 100 9.65 1.86 12.68
CA LEU A 100 9.97 1.24 11.40
C LEU A 100 11.49 1.04 11.27
N TYR A 101 11.93 -0.13 10.80
CA TYR A 101 13.34 -0.46 10.66
C TYR A 101 14.05 0.56 9.76
N LYS A 102 15.08 1.22 10.31
CA LYS A 102 15.80 2.35 9.68
C LYS A 102 14.87 3.48 9.20
N ARG A 103 13.68 3.60 9.81
CA ARG A 103 12.63 4.59 9.51
C ARG A 103 12.18 4.56 8.04
N LYS A 104 12.31 3.41 7.37
CA LYS A 104 12.03 3.26 5.92
C LYS A 104 11.39 1.91 5.60
N ILE A 105 10.61 1.89 4.52
CA ILE A 105 10.15 0.65 3.91
C ILE A 105 11.29 -0.01 3.15
N SER A 106 11.48 -1.31 3.36
CA SER A 106 12.46 -2.11 2.63
C SER A 106 11.89 -2.57 1.29
N ILE A 107 12.72 -2.53 0.24
CA ILE A 107 12.31 -2.93 -1.11
C ILE A 107 13.17 -4.11 -1.53
N ARG A 108 12.53 -5.26 -1.76
CA ARG A 108 13.21 -6.44 -2.28
C ARG A 108 13.32 -6.31 -3.79
N GLY A 109 14.53 -6.17 -4.31
CA GLY A 109 14.82 -6.17 -5.74
C GLY A 109 14.74 -7.57 -6.36
N PHE A 110 14.89 -7.62 -7.68
CA PHE A 110 15.15 -8.86 -8.40
C PHE A 110 16.62 -9.26 -8.25
N GLY A 111 16.89 -10.56 -8.18
CA GLY A 111 18.25 -11.09 -8.17
C GLY A 111 18.44 -12.29 -7.25
N ILE A 112 19.63 -12.86 -7.33
CA ILE A 112 20.04 -14.03 -6.54
C ILE A 112 20.44 -13.56 -5.15
N SER A 113 19.91 -14.24 -4.12
CA SER A 113 20.36 -14.05 -2.74
C SER A 113 21.79 -14.56 -2.58
N TYR A 114 22.59 -13.88 -1.78
CA TYR A 114 23.95 -14.33 -1.42
C TYR A 114 24.08 -14.51 0.09
N PHE A 115 25.15 -15.15 0.53
CA PHE A 115 25.48 -15.28 1.95
C PHE A 115 26.53 -14.24 2.35
N LYS A 116 26.30 -13.55 3.47
CA LYS A 116 27.29 -12.73 4.15
C LYS A 116 27.54 -13.36 5.52
N GLY A 117 28.61 -14.17 5.62
CA GLY A 117 28.76 -15.12 6.72
C GLY A 117 27.60 -16.11 6.73
N ASN A 118 27.02 -16.37 7.90
CA ASN A 118 25.88 -17.29 8.05
C ASN A 118 24.52 -16.64 7.74
N THR A 119 24.48 -15.38 7.30
CA THR A 119 23.23 -14.67 7.01
C THR A 119 22.97 -14.64 5.51
N ARG A 120 21.81 -15.13 5.10
CA ARG A 120 21.32 -14.99 3.73
C ARG A 120 20.81 -13.56 3.51
N VAL A 121 21.38 -12.87 2.52
CA VAL A 121 21.06 -11.50 2.15
C VAL A 121 20.27 -11.51 0.83
N PHE A 122 19.18 -10.76 0.80
CA PHE A 122 18.36 -10.61 -0.39
C PHE A 122 18.68 -9.28 -1.08
N PRO A 123 18.77 -9.25 -2.42
CA PRO A 123 19.06 -8.03 -3.15
C PRO A 123 17.93 -7.01 -2.94
N GLY A 124 18.32 -5.74 -2.83
CA GLY A 124 17.38 -4.64 -2.79
C GLY A 124 17.83 -3.48 -1.91
N TYR A 125 16.87 -2.68 -1.48
CA TYR A 125 17.09 -1.47 -0.69
C TYR A 125 16.63 -1.67 0.76
N ASN A 126 17.44 -1.15 1.69
CA ASN A 126 17.16 -1.14 3.13
C ASN A 126 17.03 -2.55 3.76
N ASP A 127 17.93 -3.48 3.40
CA ASP A 127 18.03 -4.82 4.00
C ASP A 127 16.68 -5.61 3.99
N PRO A 128 16.15 -5.91 2.79
CA PRO A 128 14.83 -6.51 2.64
C PRO A 128 14.79 -7.98 3.05
N ALA A 129 13.64 -8.41 3.57
CA ALA A 129 13.33 -9.82 3.78
C ALA A 129 12.80 -10.51 2.50
N ASN A 130 12.78 -11.85 2.49
CA ASN A 130 12.34 -12.63 1.34
C ASN A 130 10.83 -12.83 1.29
N TYR A 131 10.12 -11.86 0.74
CA TYR A 131 8.69 -11.98 0.48
C TYR A 131 8.38 -11.96 -1.02
N ILE A 132 7.34 -12.72 -1.39
CA ILE A 132 6.83 -12.81 -2.78
C ILE A 132 6.01 -11.56 -3.14
N ARG A 133 5.36 -10.94 -2.15
CA ARG A 133 4.59 -9.70 -2.32
C ARG A 133 4.97 -8.64 -1.29
N HIS A 134 4.33 -8.69 -0.13
CA HIS A 134 4.58 -7.84 1.02
C HIS A 134 4.82 -8.75 2.22
N GLY A 135 5.51 -8.26 3.23
CA GLY A 135 5.69 -9.02 4.45
C GLY A 135 6.40 -8.24 5.53
N THR A 136 6.26 -8.74 6.75
CA THR A 136 6.76 -8.08 7.95
C THR A 136 7.61 -9.03 8.77
N THR A 137 8.80 -8.55 9.14
CA THR A 137 9.68 -9.18 10.14
C THR A 137 9.97 -8.18 11.26
N HIS A 138 10.59 -8.65 12.34
CA HIS A 138 11.04 -7.80 13.43
C HIS A 138 12.55 -7.84 13.55
N HIS A 139 13.15 -6.67 13.77
CA HIS A 139 14.57 -6.53 14.09
C HIS A 139 14.68 -5.92 15.48
N GLY A 140 14.78 -6.79 16.49
CA GLY A 140 14.56 -6.40 17.89
C GLY A 140 13.16 -5.84 18.09
N ARG A 141 13.07 -4.60 18.56
CA ARG A 141 11.78 -3.89 18.77
C ARG A 141 11.26 -3.18 17.52
N LEU A 142 12.05 -3.14 16.45
CA LEU A 142 11.69 -2.46 15.20
C LEU A 142 10.91 -3.39 14.28
N ILE A 143 9.95 -2.80 13.57
CA ILE A 143 9.11 -3.46 12.57
C ILE A 143 9.77 -3.24 11.20
N LYS A 144 10.13 -4.30 10.50
CA LYS A 144 10.67 -4.25 9.14
C LYS A 144 9.58 -4.71 8.18
N VAL A 145 8.94 -3.76 7.52
CA VAL A 145 8.02 -4.01 6.40
C VAL A 145 8.81 -4.04 5.10
N THR A 146 8.67 -5.12 4.35
CA THR A 146 9.30 -5.31 3.04
C THR A 146 8.23 -5.48 1.96
N THR A 147 8.38 -4.78 0.84
CA THR A 147 7.63 -5.04 -0.40
C THR A 147 8.59 -5.47 -1.49
N LYS A 148 8.12 -6.32 -2.40
CA LYS A 148 8.84 -6.64 -3.64
C LYS A 148 8.80 -5.44 -4.60
N ASP A 149 9.89 -5.25 -5.33
CA ASP A 149 10.01 -4.34 -6.45
C ASP A 149 8.95 -4.62 -7.54
N GLY A 150 8.58 -3.59 -8.29
CA GLY A 150 7.58 -3.66 -9.37
C GLY A 150 6.12 -3.74 -8.93
N LYS A 151 5.83 -3.75 -7.62
CA LYS A 151 4.45 -3.88 -7.09
C LYS A 151 3.54 -2.67 -7.34
N TYR A 152 4.10 -1.50 -7.65
CA TYR A 152 3.33 -0.35 -8.12
C TYR A 152 2.57 -0.61 -9.43
N SER A 153 2.92 -1.62 -10.23
CA SER A 153 2.16 -1.96 -11.45
C SER A 153 0.76 -2.52 -11.14
N ASN A 154 0.61 -3.21 -10.01
CA ASN A 154 -0.57 -4.02 -9.70
C ASN A 154 -1.33 -3.55 -8.46
N ASP A 155 -0.66 -3.16 -7.36
CA ASP A 155 -1.37 -2.81 -6.13
C ASP A 155 -0.83 -1.57 -5.39
N LEU A 156 0.45 -1.20 -5.47
CA LEU A 156 1.02 -0.07 -4.71
C LEU A 156 1.10 1.26 -5.50
N TYR A 157 0.01 1.67 -6.15
CA TYR A 157 0.00 2.88 -6.99
C TYR A 157 -0.89 4.02 -6.54
N THR A 158 -1.72 3.79 -5.53
CA THR A 158 -2.49 4.84 -4.86
C THR A 158 -2.03 5.01 -3.43
N VAL A 159 -2.29 6.20 -2.87
CA VAL A 159 -2.08 6.48 -1.44
C VAL A 159 -2.81 5.44 -0.58
N GLU A 160 -4.06 5.14 -0.91
CA GLU A 160 -4.92 4.25 -0.15
C GLU A 160 -4.47 2.80 -0.22
N SER A 161 -3.98 2.34 -1.37
CA SER A 161 -3.44 0.99 -1.47
C SER A 161 -2.15 0.84 -0.66
N ILE A 162 -1.25 1.83 -0.65
CA ILE A 162 -0.05 1.79 0.20
C ILE A 162 -0.44 1.81 1.68
N TRP A 163 -1.37 2.69 2.09
CA TRP A 163 -1.87 2.70 3.47
C TRP A 163 -2.51 1.37 3.86
N ASN A 164 -3.34 0.79 3.00
CA ASN A 164 -4.05 -0.43 3.33
C ASN A 164 -3.13 -1.67 3.35
N GLN A 165 -2.30 -1.84 2.32
CA GLN A 165 -1.40 -2.99 2.22
C GLN A 165 -0.23 -2.84 3.18
N LEU A 166 0.59 -1.80 3.07
CA LEU A 166 1.80 -1.68 3.88
C LEU A 166 1.54 -1.13 5.29
N GLY A 167 0.54 -0.27 5.45
CA GLY A 167 0.22 0.35 6.75
C GLY A 167 -0.67 -0.53 7.62
N VAL A 168 -1.84 -0.92 7.11
CA VAL A 168 -2.86 -1.64 7.89
C VAL A 168 -2.53 -3.13 7.99
N HIS A 169 -2.23 -3.81 6.88
CA HIS A 169 -1.92 -5.25 6.90
C HIS A 169 -0.55 -5.51 7.51
N GLU A 170 0.50 -4.98 6.89
CA GLU A 170 1.87 -5.29 7.25
C GLU A 170 2.29 -4.64 8.56
N TYR A 171 2.35 -3.30 8.59
CA TYR A 171 2.87 -2.61 9.77
C TYR A 171 1.97 -2.80 10.99
N HIS A 172 0.65 -2.61 10.85
CA HIS A 172 -0.26 -2.68 12.00
C HIS A 172 -0.66 -4.12 12.33
N GLY A 173 -1.12 -4.93 11.37
CA GLY A 173 -1.50 -6.32 11.60
C GLY A 173 -0.33 -7.19 12.06
N HIS A 174 0.63 -7.44 11.17
CA HIS A 174 1.78 -8.29 11.49
C HIS A 174 2.77 -7.60 12.43
N GLY A 175 3.06 -6.32 12.22
CA GLY A 175 4.07 -5.59 12.97
C GLY A 175 3.68 -5.25 14.40
N VAL A 176 2.51 -4.61 14.59
CA VAL A 176 2.05 -4.13 15.91
C VAL A 176 1.24 -5.20 16.64
N HIS A 177 0.24 -5.82 15.99
CA HIS A 177 -0.66 -6.80 16.61
C HIS A 177 -0.11 -8.21 16.64
N ARG A 178 1.01 -8.48 15.95
CA ARG A 178 1.63 -9.81 15.87
C ARG A 178 0.68 -10.88 15.29
N ASP A 179 -0.25 -10.46 14.43
CA ASP A 179 -1.04 -11.39 13.64
C ASP A 179 -0.04 -12.24 12.81
N SER A 180 -0.15 -13.57 12.85
CA SER A 180 0.75 -14.48 12.14
C SER A 180 0.61 -14.31 10.62
N GLY A 181 1.70 -14.48 9.86
CA GLY A 181 1.65 -14.62 8.40
C GLY A 181 1.53 -16.07 7.92
N ASP A 182 1.60 -17.04 8.82
CA ASP A 182 1.50 -18.46 8.50
C ASP A 182 0.05 -18.92 8.46
N LYS A 183 -0.36 -19.50 7.31
CA LYS A 183 -1.66 -20.15 7.16
C LYS A 183 -1.67 -21.55 7.79
N LYS A 184 -2.12 -21.65 9.04
CA LYS A 184 -2.20 -22.92 9.78
C LYS A 184 -3.36 -22.93 10.77
N LEU A 185 -3.80 -24.09 11.23
CA LEU A 185 -4.84 -24.19 12.27
C LEU A 185 -4.43 -23.39 13.53
N GLY A 186 -5.33 -22.57 14.04
CA GLY A 186 -5.04 -21.62 15.14
C GLY A 186 -4.21 -20.40 14.72
N GLY A 187 -3.92 -20.25 13.43
CA GLY A 187 -3.29 -19.08 12.84
C GLY A 187 -4.14 -17.82 12.98
N THR A 188 -3.55 -16.68 12.59
CA THR A 188 -4.18 -15.37 12.78
C THR A 188 -3.99 -14.43 11.59
N HIS A 189 -3.56 -14.93 10.43
CA HIS A 189 -3.37 -14.09 9.25
C HIS A 189 -4.69 -13.50 8.76
N TRP A 190 -5.81 -14.23 8.92
CA TRP A 190 -7.15 -13.70 8.63
C TRP A 190 -7.42 -12.39 9.39
N LYS A 191 -6.85 -12.18 10.59
CA LYS A 191 -7.02 -10.95 11.37
C LYS A 191 -6.37 -9.76 10.70
N ALA A 192 -5.20 -9.91 10.09
CA ALA A 192 -4.54 -8.84 9.36
C ALA A 192 -5.37 -8.40 8.14
N TYR A 193 -5.91 -9.36 7.37
CA TYR A 193 -6.85 -9.05 6.30
C TYR A 193 -8.17 -8.45 6.82
N PHE A 194 -8.69 -8.94 7.94
CA PHE A 194 -9.91 -8.39 8.54
C PHE A 194 -9.73 -6.94 8.98
N ARG A 195 -8.54 -6.57 9.49
CA ARG A 195 -8.18 -5.17 9.79
C ARG A 195 -8.18 -4.31 8.54
N GLN A 196 -7.63 -4.79 7.42
CA GLN A 196 -7.73 -4.08 6.14
C GLN A 196 -9.19 -3.82 5.77
N TYR A 197 -10.01 -4.87 5.81
CA TYR A 197 -11.43 -4.78 5.46
C TYR A 197 -12.21 -3.83 6.37
N LYS A 198 -11.89 -3.80 7.67
CA LYS A 198 -12.51 -2.91 8.65
C LYS A 198 -12.02 -1.47 8.55
N HIS A 199 -10.86 -1.24 7.96
CA HIS A 199 -10.30 0.10 7.77
C HIS A 199 -10.97 0.82 6.58
N LYS A 200 -12.23 1.22 6.76
CA LYS A 200 -13.13 1.72 5.69
C LYS A 200 -12.62 2.94 4.94
N SER A 201 -11.90 3.85 5.61
CA SER A 201 -11.33 5.05 4.99
C SER A 201 -10.30 4.76 3.90
N THR A 202 -9.62 3.60 3.97
CA THR A 202 -8.75 3.13 2.88
C THR A 202 -9.43 2.06 2.03
N TYR A 203 -10.13 1.10 2.64
CA TYR A 203 -10.67 -0.07 1.95
C TYR A 203 -11.68 0.32 0.87
N ASN A 204 -12.60 1.24 1.16
CA ASN A 204 -13.64 1.64 0.21
C ASN A 204 -13.07 2.38 -1.02
N LYS A 205 -11.85 2.91 -0.90
CA LYS A 205 -11.13 3.64 -1.96
C LYS A 205 -10.12 2.75 -2.71
N LEU A 206 -9.99 1.48 -2.33
CA LEU A 206 -9.15 0.54 -3.09
C LEU A 206 -9.78 0.22 -4.44
N PRO A 207 -8.96 -0.13 -5.43
CA PRO A 207 -9.43 -0.78 -6.65
C PRO A 207 -10.33 -2.00 -6.34
N PRO A 208 -11.42 -2.22 -7.10
CA PRO A 208 -12.38 -3.30 -6.82
C PRO A 208 -11.74 -4.70 -6.71
N GLU A 209 -10.71 -4.97 -7.51
CA GLU A 209 -9.95 -6.22 -7.49
C GLU A 209 -9.24 -6.44 -6.15
N LEU A 210 -8.67 -5.39 -5.55
CA LEU A 210 -8.03 -5.48 -4.24
C LEU A 210 -9.05 -5.60 -3.11
N GLN A 211 -10.20 -4.95 -3.24
CA GLN A 211 -11.31 -5.11 -2.30
C GLN A 211 -11.80 -6.57 -2.27
N GLN A 212 -11.98 -7.16 -3.46
CA GLN A 212 -12.40 -8.54 -3.59
C GLN A 212 -11.32 -9.51 -3.08
N GLU A 213 -10.05 -9.29 -3.44
CA GLU A 213 -8.93 -10.09 -2.94
C GLU A 213 -8.93 -10.13 -1.40
N ILE A 214 -9.07 -8.99 -0.72
CA ILE A 214 -9.08 -8.95 0.75
C ILE A 214 -10.23 -9.80 1.32
N LYS A 215 -11.44 -9.72 0.75
CA LYS A 215 -12.58 -10.53 1.18
C LYS A 215 -12.32 -12.02 1.00
N ASP A 216 -11.79 -12.40 -0.16
CA ASP A 216 -11.49 -13.80 -0.48
C ASP A 216 -10.41 -14.35 0.44
N ARG A 217 -9.36 -13.57 0.71
CA ARG A 217 -8.31 -13.94 1.66
C ARG A 217 -8.83 -14.10 3.09
N ILE A 218 -9.72 -13.22 3.57
CA ILE A 218 -10.36 -13.41 4.89
C ILE A 218 -11.03 -14.79 4.93
N LYS A 219 -11.84 -15.10 3.93
CA LYS A 219 -12.56 -16.38 3.85
C LYS A 219 -11.59 -17.57 3.81
N GLU A 220 -10.61 -17.51 2.91
CA GLU A 220 -9.63 -18.57 2.65
C GLU A 220 -8.74 -18.89 3.85
N TYR A 221 -8.32 -17.86 4.60
CA TYR A 221 -7.54 -18.06 5.82
C TYR A 221 -8.43 -18.52 6.96
N LEU A 222 -9.61 -17.92 7.15
CA LEU A 222 -10.52 -18.31 8.23
C LEU A 222 -10.91 -19.79 8.13
N GLU A 223 -11.13 -20.32 6.92
CA GLU A 223 -11.44 -21.73 6.68
C GLU A 223 -10.40 -22.70 7.27
N ILE A 224 -9.13 -22.31 7.26
CA ILE A 224 -8.02 -23.13 7.78
C ILE A 224 -7.69 -22.76 9.24
N GLU A 225 -7.59 -21.47 9.53
CA GLU A 225 -7.09 -20.95 10.79
C GLU A 225 -8.11 -21.03 11.92
N ASP A 226 -9.41 -20.86 11.61
CA ASP A 226 -10.52 -21.02 12.56
C ASP A 226 -11.76 -21.60 11.85
N PRO A 227 -11.75 -22.93 11.58
CA PRO A 227 -12.85 -23.59 10.85
C PRO A 227 -14.20 -23.41 11.55
N ALA A 228 -14.22 -23.31 12.88
CA ALA A 228 -15.45 -23.11 13.64
C ALA A 228 -16.04 -21.71 13.39
N LEU A 229 -15.22 -20.66 13.41
CA LEU A 229 -15.65 -19.30 13.07
C LEU A 229 -16.01 -19.19 11.58
N TYR A 230 -15.28 -19.87 10.71
CA TYR A 230 -15.65 -19.98 9.29
C TYR A 230 -17.06 -20.55 9.11
N GLN A 231 -17.37 -21.69 9.72
CA GLN A 231 -18.71 -22.28 9.62
C GLN A 231 -19.80 -21.38 10.19
N ARG A 232 -19.54 -20.67 11.30
CA ARG A 232 -20.51 -19.69 11.84
C ARG A 232 -20.75 -18.50 10.92
N THR A 233 -19.71 -18.06 10.20
CA THR A 233 -19.74 -16.83 9.38
C THR A 233 -20.22 -17.09 7.96
N TYR A 234 -19.79 -18.20 7.36
CA TYR A 234 -19.99 -18.51 5.94
C TYR A 234 -20.68 -19.86 5.70
N GLY A 235 -20.83 -20.71 6.72
CA GLY A 235 -21.53 -21.97 6.60
C GLY A 235 -22.99 -21.74 6.24
N LYS A 236 -23.51 -22.49 5.26
CA LYS A 236 -24.93 -22.46 4.92
C LYS A 236 -25.71 -22.95 6.13
N LYS A 237 -26.64 -22.15 6.66
CA LYS A 237 -27.68 -22.65 7.58
C LYS A 237 -28.43 -23.76 6.85
N LYS A 238 -28.22 -25.03 7.23
CA LYS A 238 -29.17 -26.09 6.88
C LYS A 238 -30.50 -25.66 7.49
N ARG A 239 -31.46 -25.24 6.66
CA ARG A 239 -32.85 -25.08 7.08
C ARG A 239 -33.28 -26.47 7.55
N ARG A 240 -33.44 -26.65 8.85
CA ARG A 240 -34.14 -27.82 9.41
C ARG A 240 -35.53 -27.80 8.78
N ARG A 241 -35.81 -28.78 7.92
CA ARG A 241 -37.16 -29.13 7.49
C ARG A 241 -37.84 -29.85 8.63
#